data_AF-A0A7W0UZ04-F1
#
_entry.id   AF-A0A7W0UZ04-F1
#
_cell.length_a   1.000
_cell.length_b   1.000
_cell.length_c   1.000
_cell.angle_alpha   90.00
_cell.angle_beta   90.00
_cell.angle_gamma   90.00
#
_symmetry.space_group_name_H-M   'P 1'
#
loop_
_entity.id
_entity.type
_entity.pdbx_description
1 polymer ?
#
loop_
_entity_poly.entity_id
_entity_poly.type
_entity_poly.pdbx_seq_one_letter_code
_entity_poly.pdbx_strand_id
1 'polypeptide(L)' 'MPLDKLIYNWNQVEPTAAPTRRIRFEDETLRDGLQSPSVCEPPIERKLELLHLMPSALQRVCMRQQSSRATARATRNSPT' A
#
# COMPACT_ATOMS: atom_id res chain seq x y z
N MET A 1 -16.97 -36.19 0.08
CA MET A 1 -17.20 -35.02 0.95
C MET A 1 -18.30 -34.18 0.32
N PRO A 2 -19.42 -33.91 1.01
CA PRO A 2 -20.50 -33.09 0.46
C PRO A 2 -20.05 -31.63 0.29
N LEU A 3 -20.52 -30.98 -0.79
CA LEU A 3 -20.13 -29.61 -1.20
C LEU A 3 -20.44 -28.56 -0.13
N ASP A 4 -21.49 -28.82 0.64
CA ASP A 4 -22.01 -27.98 1.73
C ASP A 4 -21.01 -27.84 2.90
N LYS A 5 -20.01 -28.72 2.98
CA LYS A 5 -18.90 -28.61 3.95
C LYS A 5 -17.70 -27.82 3.44
N LEU A 6 -17.69 -27.44 2.16
CA LEU A 6 -16.60 -26.69 1.51
C LEU A 6 -16.93 -25.21 1.29
N ILE A 7 -18.21 -24.85 1.33
CA ILE A 7 -18.67 -23.47 1.08
C ILE A 7 -19.19 -22.88 2.38
N TYR A 8 -18.42 -21.96 2.96
CA TYR A 8 -18.83 -21.19 4.14
C TYR A 8 -19.51 -19.88 3.72
N ASN A 9 -20.76 -19.68 4.15
CA ASN A 9 -21.54 -18.49 3.80
C ASN A 9 -21.35 -17.37 4.84
N TRP A 10 -20.50 -16.40 4.51
CA TRP A 10 -20.19 -15.24 5.35
C TRP A 10 -21.38 -14.30 5.58
N ASN A 11 -22.44 -14.38 4.77
CA ASN A 11 -23.62 -13.51 4.89
C ASN A 11 -24.56 -13.91 6.04
N GLN A 12 -24.38 -15.10 6.62
CA GLN A 12 -25.18 -15.59 7.75
C GLN A 12 -24.54 -15.28 9.10
N VAL A 13 -23.37 -14.64 9.12
CA VAL A 13 -22.65 -14.30 10.35
C VAL A 13 -23.23 -13.01 10.90
N GLU A 14 -23.87 -13.08 12.06
CA GLU A 14 -24.32 -11.88 12.77
C GLU A 14 -23.12 -11.02 13.20
N PRO A 15 -23.27 -9.68 13.23
CA PRO A 15 -22.18 -8.80 13.63
C PRO A 15 -21.72 -9.15 15.05
N THR A 16 -20.49 -9.63 15.17
CA THR A 16 -19.82 -9.76 16.48
C THR A 16 -19.67 -8.37 17.11
N ALA A 17 -19.62 -8.32 18.45
CA ALA A 17 -19.38 -7.10 19.21
C ALA A 17 -18.24 -6.27 18.60
N ALA A 18 -18.47 -4.95 18.49
CA ALA A 18 -17.49 -4.04 17.92
C ALA A 18 -16.15 -4.17 18.65
N PRO A 19 -15.01 -4.14 17.93
CA PRO A 19 -13.72 -4.23 18.57
C PRO A 19 -13.53 -3.10 19.58
N THR A 20 -13.04 -3.46 20.77
CA THR A 20 -12.79 -2.52 21.87
C THR A 20 -11.69 -1.50 21.57
N ARG A 21 -10.83 -1.78 20.58
CA ARG A 21 -9.80 -0.86 20.09
C ARG A 21 -10.32 0.01 18.95
N ARG A 22 -9.88 1.27 18.90
CA ARG A 22 -10.14 2.15 17.75
C ARG A 22 -9.56 1.52 16.47
N ILE A 23 -10.41 1.34 15.48
CA ILE A 23 -10.01 0.95 14.14
C ILE A 23 -9.44 2.20 13.44
N ARG A 24 -8.30 2.02 12.77
CA ARG A 24 -7.69 3.04 11.93
C ARG A 24 -7.92 2.70 10.46
N PHE A 25 -8.22 3.70 9.65
CA PHE A 25 -8.30 3.55 8.20
C PHE A 25 -7.02 4.08 7.56
N GLU A 26 -6.34 3.23 6.81
CA GLU A 26 -5.15 3.58 6.04
C GLU A 26 -5.52 3.50 4.55
N ASP A 27 -5.42 4.63 3.85
CA ASP A 27 -5.63 4.67 2.40
C ASP A 27 -4.30 4.44 1.68
N GLU A 28 -4.17 3.24 1.11
CA GLU A 28 -3.00 2.79 0.38
C GLU A 28 -3.15 2.98 -1.15
N THR A 29 -4.25 3.60 -1.61
CA THR A 29 -4.56 3.77 -3.05
C THR A 29 -3.42 4.45 -3.82
N LEU A 30 -2.87 5.54 -3.28
CA LEU A 30 -1.74 6.23 -3.92
C LEU A 30 -0.47 5.38 -3.92
N ARG A 31 -0.24 4.58 -2.88
CA ARG A 31 0.92 3.69 -2.81
C ARG A 31 0.82 2.60 -3.87
N ASP A 32 -0.32 1.93 -3.94
CA ASP A 32 -0.50 0.79 -4.84
C ASP A 32 -0.50 1.25 -6.31
N GLY A 33 -1.01 2.44 -6.61
CA GLY A 33 -0.86 3.07 -7.92
C GLY A 33 0.61 3.34 -8.28
N LEU A 34 1.38 3.93 -7.36
CA LEU A 34 2.80 4.24 -7.56
C LEU A 34 3.72 3.02 -7.59
N GLN A 35 3.26 1.87 -7.09
CA GLN A 35 4.02 0.61 -7.13
C GLN A 35 3.83 -0.16 -8.44
N SER A 36 2.93 0.28 -9.33
CA SER A 36 2.79 -0.32 -10.65
C SER A 36 4.08 -0.10 -11.46
N PRO A 37 4.68 -1.16 -12.06
CA PRO A 37 5.91 -1.04 -12.83
C PRO A 37 5.74 -0.19 -14.11
N SER A 38 4.50 0.09 -14.52
CA SER A 38 4.15 0.94 -15.65
C SER A 38 3.96 2.42 -15.29
N VAL A 39 3.96 2.77 -14.00
CA VAL A 39 3.74 4.14 -13.55
C VAL A 39 5.07 4.87 -13.42
N CYS A 40 5.17 6.02 -14.10
CA CYS A 40 6.30 6.93 -13.92
C CYS A 40 6.19 7.63 -12.56
N GLU A 41 7.31 7.71 -11.84
CA GLU A 41 7.43 8.44 -10.59
C GLU A 41 7.04 9.92 -10.83
N PRO A 42 5.96 10.43 -10.21
CA PRO A 42 5.55 11.81 -10.41
C PRO A 42 6.53 12.76 -9.69
N PRO A 43 6.69 14.00 -10.19
CA PRO A 43 7.51 15.02 -9.54
C PRO A 43 6.91 15.41 -8.17
N ILE A 44 7.73 16.01 -7.29
CA ILE A 44 7.35 16.28 -5.90
C ILE A 44 6.14 17.22 -5.78
N GLU A 45 6.00 18.15 -6.71
CA GLU A 45 4.90 19.10 -6.78
C GLU A 45 3.57 18.36 -6.99
N ARG A 46 3.57 17.37 -7.89
CA ARG A 46 2.37 16.58 -8.17
C ARG A 46 2.00 15.67 -6.99
N LYS A 47 2.99 15.19 -6.23
CA LYS A 47 2.77 14.45 -4.98
C LYS A 47 2.09 15.32 -3.92
N LEU A 48 2.48 16.59 -3.81
CA LEU A 48 1.86 17.56 -2.91
C LEU A 48 0.42 17.86 -3.33
N GLU A 49 0.16 18.07 -4.62
CA GLU A 49 -1.20 18.29 -5.12
C GLU A 49 -2.12 17.10 -4.81
N LEU A 50 -1.66 15.87 -5.06
CA LEU A 50 -2.41 14.65 -4.75
C LEU A 50 -2.74 14.54 -3.26
N LEU A 51 -1.79 14.92 -2.38
CA LEU A 51 -2.02 14.95 -0.94
C LEU A 51 -3.09 15.98 -0.54
N HIS A 52 -3.11 17.16 -1.16
CA HIS A 52 -4.14 18.17 -0.87
C HIS A 52 -5.53 17.81 -1.42
N LEU A 53 -5.58 17.00 -2.47
CA LEU A 53 -6.84 16.49 -3.04
C LEU A 53 -7.46 15.36 -2.21
N MET A 54 -6.72 14.80 -1.26
CA MET A 54 -7.22 13.71 -0.43
C MET A 54 -8.22 14.20 0.61
N PRO A 55 -9.33 13.45 0.82
CA PRO A 55 -10.33 13.84 1.79
C PRO A 55 -9.76 13.80 3.22
N SER A 56 -10.11 14.80 4.02
CA SER A 56 -9.66 14.96 5.42
C SER A 56 -10.09 13.83 6.36
N ALA A 57 -11.01 12.96 5.93
CA ALA A 57 -11.46 11.78 6.68
C ALA A 57 -10.42 10.64 6.69
N LEU A 58 -9.39 10.70 5.83
CA LEU A 58 -8.32 9.72 5.80
C LEU A 58 -7.35 9.96 6.96
N GLN A 59 -7.22 8.97 7.83
CA GLN A 59 -6.35 9.07 9.00
C GLN A 59 -4.87 8.92 8.64
N ARG A 60 -4.55 8.26 7.52
CA ARG A 60 -3.18 8.15 6.98
C ARG A 60 -3.20 7.88 5.48
N VAL A 61 -2.21 8.45 4.80
CA VAL A 61 -1.93 8.30 3.36
C VAL A 61 -0.48 7.85 3.21
N CYS A 62 -0.25 6.79 2.44
CA CYS A 62 1.08 6.26 2.19
C CYS A 62 1.59 6.63 0.79
N MET A 63 2.71 7.36 0.72
CA MET A 63 3.45 7.64 -0.51
C MET A 63 4.82 6.97 -0.37
N ARG A 64 5.07 5.85 -1.05
CA ARG A 64 6.42 5.25 -1.03
C ARG A 64 7.37 6.17 -1.79
N GLN A 65 8.36 6.72 -1.11
CA GLN A 65 9.56 7.24 -1.75
C GLN A 65 10.47 6.02 -2.02
N GLN A 66 10.56 5.60 -3.28
CA GLN A 66 11.62 4.67 -3.68
C GLN A 66 12.94 5.45 -3.61
N SER A 67 13.58 5.44 -2.44
CA SER A 67 14.96 5.89 -2.35
C SER A 67 15.79 4.94 -3.20
N SER A 68 16.17 5.39 -4.39
CA SER A 68 17.24 4.80 -5.19
C SER A 68 18.52 4.80 -4.35
N ARG A 69 18.72 3.75 -3.55
CA ARG A 69 20.06 3.31 -3.18
C ARG A 69 20.57 2.54 -4.39
N ALA A 70 21.12 3.28 -5.36
CA ALA A 70 22.03 2.70 -6.33
C ALA A 70 23.24 2.15 -5.56
N THR A 71 23.20 0.84 -5.26
CA THR A 71 24.37 0.11 -4.80
C THR A 71 25.40 0.15 -5.92
N ALA A 72 26.34 1.09 -5.85
CA ALA A 72 27.55 1.06 -6.65
C ALA A 72 28.32 -0.20 -6.24
N ARG A 73 28.09 -1.30 -6.96
CA ARG A 73 28.92 -2.51 -6.88
C ARG A 73 30.27 -2.15 -7.48
N ALA A 74 31.19 -1.71 -6.63
CA ALA A 74 32.58 -1.51 -6.99
C ALA A 74 33.13 -2.82 -7.57
N THR A 75 33.39 -2.82 -8.87
CA THR A 75 34.20 -3.81 -9.55
C THR A 75 35.61 -3.72 -8.98
N ARG A 76 35.94 -4.60 -8.03
CA ARG A 76 37.33 -4.88 -7.69
C ARG A 76 37.89 -5.78 -8.79
N ASN A 77 38.39 -5.14 -9.85
CA ASN A 77 39.44 -5.73 -10.67
C ASN A 77 40.75 -5.50 -9.92
N SER A 78 41.41 -6.58 -9.51
CA SER A 78 42.82 -6.55 -9.10
C SER A 78 43.62 -7.24 -10.20
N PRO A 79 44.67 -6.60 -10.75
CA PRO A 79 45.63 -7.27 -11.63
C PRO A 79 46.68 -8.03 -10.80
N THR A 80 47.42 -8.89 -11.51
CA THR A 80 48.54 -9.78 -11.13
C THR A 80 48.18 -11.07 -10.42
#